data_AF-A0A2D7PQS8-F1
#
_entry.id   AF-A0A2D7PQS8-F1
#
_cell.length_a   1.000
_cell.length_b   1.000
_cell.length_c   1.000
_cell.angle_alpha   90.00
_cell.angle_beta   90.00
_cell.angle_gamma   90.00
#
_symmetry.space_group_name_H-M   'P 1'
#
loop_
_entity.id
_entity.type
_entity.pdbx_description
1 polymer ?
#
loop_
_entity_poly.entity_id
_entity_poly.type
_entity_poly.pdbx_seq_one_letter_code
_entity_poly.pdbx_strand_id
1 'polypeptide(L)'
;MPDPTLAEEEEEEEEMKRIKTHRNALQTGMRRGGPFASLLPILASSLFLSPAAAVAIPNYASEYLMIGTGPKSTAIGAQASNWELGANSVSGPWFSTATLPSNAVPVFTGVGGNGDIAITNSSGAFDLSNMEVWGDTGVECAGSLSQCNEGRSNTDFNGSSMTNSNGSQGGIDFSGLNSQLADLAIEIPALPSDINLTFNDGKWDSNLTINLGVGVTVIDIDTNDNDLLLENNNLLFDGPEGAFAIVRVPDEANFLVSQANIIVGDSGIGLNNVLFFSDKPDNNQHFNFNDTIINGVAFWDLSSQGEISLNNAQGCTQLVGSKINTNDIRLNSCATAVPEPNTAVFLGLGLACLAGIRRLAMRN
;
A
#
# COMPACT_ATOMS: atom_id res chain seq x y z
N MET A 1 30.87 35.07 13.40
CA MET A 1 30.19 34.64 12.17
C MET A 1 28.94 33.92 12.63
N PRO A 2 27.73 34.31 12.18
CA PRO A 2 26.51 33.61 12.54
C PRO A 2 26.56 32.18 11.98
N ASP A 3 26.00 31.25 12.74
CA ASP A 3 25.97 29.82 12.44
C ASP A 3 24.97 29.54 11.31
N PRO A 4 25.40 29.02 10.15
CA PRO A 4 24.52 28.83 8.99
C PRO A 4 23.40 27.80 9.20
N THR A 5 23.53 26.92 10.18
CA THR A 5 22.52 25.89 10.50
C THR A 5 21.24 26.46 11.09
N LEU A 6 21.34 27.54 11.87
CA LEU A 6 20.17 28.18 12.47
C LEU A 6 19.30 28.93 11.46
N ALA A 7 19.87 29.32 10.32
CA ALA A 7 19.11 30.00 9.27
C ALA A 7 18.26 29.03 8.43
N GLU A 8 18.72 27.80 8.25
CA GLU A 8 17.95 26.76 7.52
C GLU A 8 16.79 26.23 8.37
N GLU A 9 16.98 26.02 9.69
CA GLU A 9 15.91 25.58 10.59
C GLU A 9 14.78 26.63 10.73
N GLU A 10 15.12 27.93 10.73
CA GLU A 10 14.14 29.01 10.85
C GLU A 10 13.31 29.20 9.57
N GLU A 11 13.89 28.90 8.39
CA GLU A 11 13.19 28.93 7.10
C GLU A 11 12.21 27.75 6.95
N GLU A 12 12.60 26.53 7.36
CA GLU A 12 11.71 25.36 7.36
C GLU A 12 10.53 25.53 8.33
N GLU A 13 10.74 26.13 9.51
CA GLU A 13 9.66 26.37 10.47
C GLU A 13 8.65 27.42 9.95
N GLU A 14 9.11 28.46 9.25
CA GLU A 14 8.24 29.45 8.61
C GLU A 14 7.42 28.85 7.45
N GLU A 15 8.03 27.99 6.63
CA GLU A 15 7.33 27.34 5.52
C GLU A 15 6.23 26.40 6.02
N MET A 16 6.52 25.61 7.05
CA MET A 16 5.54 24.74 7.72
C MET A 16 4.36 25.52 8.33
N LYS A 17 4.62 26.71 8.90
CA LYS A 17 3.55 27.60 9.39
C LYS A 17 2.67 28.15 8.25
N ARG A 18 3.24 28.46 7.08
CA ARG A 18 2.47 28.92 5.91
C ARG A 18 1.58 27.82 5.35
N ILE A 19 2.08 26.59 5.24
CA ILE A 19 1.31 25.44 4.75
C ILE A 19 0.11 25.16 5.68
N LYS A 20 0.31 25.13 7.01
CA LYS A 20 -0.79 24.95 7.98
C LYS A 20 -1.85 26.06 7.89
N THR A 21 -1.43 27.30 7.63
CA THR A 21 -2.35 28.44 7.53
C THR A 21 -3.21 28.37 6.25
N HIS A 22 -2.66 27.89 5.13
CA HIS A 22 -3.45 27.69 3.91
C HIS A 22 -4.44 26.52 3.98
N ARG A 23 -4.08 25.42 4.67
CA ARG A 23 -4.99 24.28 4.87
C ARG A 23 -6.24 24.66 5.67
N ASN A 24 -6.08 25.48 6.71
CA ASN A 24 -7.21 25.97 7.54
C ASN A 24 -8.13 26.97 6.82
N ALA A 25 -7.60 27.75 5.88
CA ALA A 25 -8.39 28.72 5.09
C ALA A 25 -9.33 28.03 4.07
N LEU A 26 -8.94 26.85 3.57
CA LEU A 26 -9.78 26.06 2.67
C LEU A 26 -10.93 25.36 3.40
N GLN A 27 -10.76 24.98 4.67
CA GLN A 27 -11.81 24.32 5.46
C GLN A 27 -12.90 25.29 5.98
N THR A 28 -12.58 26.59 6.15
CA THR A 28 -13.53 27.58 6.70
C THR A 28 -14.43 28.24 5.64
N GLY A 29 -14.24 27.96 4.34
CA GLY A 29 -14.97 28.59 3.23
C GLY A 29 -16.38 28.04 2.94
N MET A 30 -16.75 26.87 3.47
CA MET A 30 -18.04 26.23 3.16
C MET A 30 -19.06 26.35 4.31
N ARG A 31 -19.56 27.56 4.61
CA ARG A 31 -20.82 27.72 5.39
C ARG A 31 -21.35 29.15 5.36
N ARG A 32 -22.03 29.54 4.27
CA ARG A 32 -23.04 30.62 4.32
C ARG A 32 -24.20 30.31 3.38
N GLY A 33 -25.29 29.81 3.97
CA GLY A 33 -26.61 29.79 3.35
C GLY A 33 -27.29 31.14 3.50
N GLY A 34 -27.94 31.58 2.42
CA GLY A 34 -28.89 32.69 2.39
C GLY A 34 -29.93 32.42 1.30
N PRO A 35 -31.23 32.65 1.56
CA PRO A 35 -32.30 32.37 0.60
C PRO A 35 -32.56 33.59 -0.29
N PHE A 36 -32.89 33.40 -1.57
CA PHE A 36 -33.94 34.11 -2.34
C PHE A 36 -33.84 33.83 -3.85
N ALA A 37 -34.95 33.32 -4.39
CA ALA A 37 -35.55 33.57 -5.72
C ALA A 37 -34.67 33.86 -6.96
N SER A 38 -34.78 33.04 -7.99
CA SER A 38 -35.61 33.32 -9.18
C SER A 38 -35.34 32.29 -10.30
N LEU A 39 -36.41 31.87 -10.96
CA LEU A 39 -36.41 30.94 -12.09
C LEU A 39 -35.88 31.62 -13.36
N LEU A 40 -34.87 31.01 -13.99
CA LEU A 40 -34.55 31.17 -15.40
C LEU A 40 -34.00 29.83 -15.94
N PRO A 41 -34.53 29.28 -17.06
CA PRO A 41 -34.01 28.06 -17.65
C PRO A 41 -32.81 28.43 -18.53
N ILE A 42 -31.60 28.28 -17.99
CA ILE A 42 -30.40 28.23 -18.80
C ILE A 42 -30.36 26.82 -19.40
N LEU A 43 -30.67 26.72 -20.69
CA LEU A 43 -30.33 25.57 -21.53
C LEU A 43 -28.80 25.46 -21.58
N ALA A 44 -28.24 24.82 -20.57
CA ALA A 44 -26.85 24.39 -20.56
C ALA A 44 -26.71 23.33 -21.66
N SER A 45 -26.05 23.72 -22.75
CA SER A 45 -25.57 22.79 -23.76
C SER A 45 -24.56 21.88 -23.07
N SER A 46 -25.02 20.70 -22.66
CA SER A 46 -24.18 19.60 -22.20
C SER A 46 -23.28 19.21 -23.36
N LEU A 47 -22.08 19.79 -23.37
CA LEU A 47 -20.94 19.31 -24.14
C LEU A 47 -20.82 17.82 -23.87
N PHE A 48 -21.10 17.03 -24.90
CA PHE A 48 -20.82 15.61 -24.95
C PHE A 48 -19.31 15.41 -24.78
N LEU A 49 -18.86 15.26 -23.53
CA LEU A 49 -17.62 14.59 -23.23
C LEU A 49 -17.81 13.14 -23.67
N SER A 50 -17.31 12.83 -24.86
CA SER A 50 -17.13 11.45 -25.29
C SER A 50 -16.40 10.68 -24.18
N PRO A 51 -16.89 9.51 -23.75
CA PRO A 51 -16.17 8.71 -22.77
C PRO A 51 -14.82 8.37 -23.37
N ALA A 52 -13.75 8.91 -22.78
CA ALA A 52 -12.41 8.41 -23.04
C ALA A 52 -12.46 6.92 -22.71
N ALA A 53 -12.07 6.08 -23.67
CA ALA A 53 -11.93 4.66 -23.41
C ALA A 53 -10.99 4.52 -22.21
N ALA A 54 -11.43 3.84 -21.15
CA ALA A 54 -10.55 3.46 -20.06
C ALA A 54 -9.47 2.57 -20.66
N VAL A 55 -8.29 3.14 -20.85
CA VAL A 55 -7.09 2.38 -21.17
C VAL A 55 -6.76 1.62 -19.90
N ALA A 56 -6.70 0.29 -19.97
CA ALA A 56 -6.24 -0.52 -18.85
C ALA A 56 -4.91 0.04 -18.37
N ILE A 57 -4.85 0.49 -17.12
CA ILE A 57 -3.62 1.05 -16.58
C ILE A 57 -2.72 -0.15 -16.31
N PRO A 58 -1.54 -0.26 -16.96
CA PRO A 58 -0.62 -1.35 -16.65
C PRO A 58 -0.26 -1.29 -15.17
N ASN A 59 -0.56 -2.37 -14.45
CA ASN A 59 -0.26 -2.48 -13.04
C ASN A 59 1.18 -2.95 -12.83
N TYR A 60 2.13 -2.04 -13.02
CA TYR A 60 3.57 -2.33 -12.89
C TYR A 60 3.95 -2.81 -11.49
N ALA A 61 3.22 -2.36 -10.46
CA ALA A 61 3.49 -2.79 -9.10
C ALA A 61 3.30 -4.30 -8.92
N SER A 62 2.48 -4.94 -9.78
CA SER A 62 2.10 -6.34 -9.58
C SER A 62 3.22 -7.36 -9.76
N GLU A 63 4.34 -6.97 -10.34
CA GLU A 63 5.48 -7.84 -10.61
C GLU A 63 6.38 -8.01 -9.39
N TYR A 64 6.27 -7.12 -8.38
CA TYR A 64 7.21 -7.06 -7.28
C TYR A 64 6.54 -7.38 -5.94
N LEU A 65 7.21 -8.21 -5.14
CA LEU A 65 6.88 -8.42 -3.73
C LEU A 65 7.17 -7.16 -2.91
N MET A 66 8.31 -6.50 -3.20
CA MET A 66 8.76 -5.31 -2.48
C MET A 66 9.12 -4.19 -3.45
N ILE A 67 8.69 -2.98 -3.14
CA ILE A 67 9.01 -1.78 -3.91
C ILE A 67 9.59 -0.72 -2.96
N GLY A 68 10.90 -0.52 -3.04
CA GLY A 68 11.64 0.50 -2.30
C GLY A 68 11.71 1.81 -3.07
N THR A 69 11.10 2.87 -2.54
CA THR A 69 10.95 4.18 -3.22
C THR A 69 11.89 5.26 -2.68
N GLY A 70 12.53 5.02 -1.53
CA GLY A 70 13.37 6.00 -0.84
C GLY A 70 14.81 6.09 -1.38
N PRO A 71 15.47 7.25 -1.25
CA PRO A 71 16.90 7.38 -1.53
C PRO A 71 17.75 6.78 -0.40
N LYS A 72 18.96 6.31 -0.73
CA LYS A 72 19.95 5.78 0.24
C LYS A 72 20.25 6.74 1.39
N SER A 73 20.16 8.05 1.15
CA SER A 73 20.44 9.08 2.15
C SER A 73 19.47 9.08 3.33
N THR A 74 18.23 8.63 3.11
CA THR A 74 17.22 8.50 4.16
C THR A 74 17.20 7.08 4.71
N ALA A 75 17.32 6.06 3.85
CA ALA A 75 17.40 4.66 4.25
C ALA A 75 17.85 3.72 3.12
N ILE A 76 18.22 2.49 3.48
CA ILE A 76 18.25 1.38 2.50
C ILE A 76 16.79 1.11 2.09
N GLY A 77 16.47 1.29 0.81
CA GLY A 77 15.11 1.22 0.28
C GLY A 77 14.45 -0.14 0.53
N ALA A 78 15.21 -1.23 0.37
CA ALA A 78 14.79 -2.56 0.81
C ALA A 78 15.93 -3.31 1.51
N GLN A 79 15.77 -3.57 2.79
CA GLN A 79 16.63 -4.42 3.58
C GLN A 79 15.87 -5.69 3.93
N ALA A 80 16.44 -6.84 3.60
CA ALA A 80 15.93 -8.13 4.02
C ALA A 80 17.06 -9.01 4.50
N SER A 81 16.81 -9.70 5.60
CA SER A 81 17.78 -10.66 6.12
C SER A 81 17.13 -11.88 6.69
N ASN A 82 17.83 -13.00 6.49
CA ASN A 82 17.46 -14.33 6.94
C ASN A 82 16.19 -14.88 6.26
N TRP A 83 16.30 -16.13 5.79
CA TRP A 83 15.23 -16.97 5.21
C TRP A 83 14.88 -16.65 3.75
N GLU A 84 13.62 -16.37 3.39
CA GLU A 84 13.10 -16.60 2.03
C GLU A 84 12.19 -15.47 1.49
N LEU A 85 12.43 -15.07 0.24
CA LEU A 85 11.51 -14.27 -0.58
C LEU A 85 11.01 -15.09 -1.77
N GLY A 86 9.73 -14.95 -2.11
CA GLY A 86 9.08 -15.73 -3.16
C GLY A 86 8.93 -17.21 -2.83
N ALA A 87 9.17 -17.59 -1.58
CA ALA A 87 9.00 -18.95 -1.08
C ALA A 87 8.56 -18.95 0.38
N ASN A 88 7.96 -20.06 0.76
CA ASN A 88 7.61 -20.39 2.12
C ASN A 88 7.80 -21.90 2.32
N SER A 89 9.01 -22.31 2.65
CA SER A 89 9.43 -23.72 2.67
C SER A 89 8.79 -24.57 3.78
N VAL A 90 8.08 -23.97 4.74
CA VAL A 90 7.48 -24.70 5.87
C VAL A 90 6.00 -24.38 6.03
N SER A 91 5.26 -25.36 6.53
CA SER A 91 3.80 -25.26 6.70
C SER A 91 3.32 -24.50 7.92
N GLY A 92 4.22 -23.98 8.76
CA GLY A 92 3.86 -23.23 9.95
C GLY A 92 4.93 -22.24 10.37
N PRO A 93 4.56 -21.23 11.18
CA PRO A 93 5.50 -20.24 11.65
C PRO A 93 6.54 -20.87 12.59
N TRP A 94 7.76 -20.34 12.56
CA TRP A 94 8.82 -20.68 13.52
C TRP A 94 8.76 -19.82 14.79
N PHE A 95 7.77 -18.92 14.85
CA PHE A 95 7.46 -18.02 15.95
C PHE A 95 6.07 -18.31 16.50
N SER A 96 5.76 -17.74 17.66
CA SER A 96 4.43 -17.85 18.28
C SER A 96 3.51 -16.75 17.77
N THR A 97 2.34 -17.11 17.29
CA THR A 97 1.29 -16.17 16.86
C THR A 97 -0.09 -16.68 17.31
N ALA A 98 -1.11 -15.83 17.21
CA ALA A 98 -2.50 -16.21 17.42
C ALA A 98 -2.90 -17.41 16.54
N THR A 99 -3.82 -18.24 17.03
CA THR A 99 -4.37 -19.34 16.22
C THR A 99 -5.16 -18.77 15.04
N LEU A 100 -4.89 -19.26 13.84
CA LEU A 100 -5.60 -18.86 12.62
C LEU A 100 -7.12 -19.13 12.72
N PRO A 101 -7.97 -18.20 12.24
CA PRO A 101 -9.41 -18.45 12.09
C PRO A 101 -9.68 -19.64 11.18
N SER A 102 -10.74 -20.41 11.44
CA SER A 102 -11.05 -21.63 10.66
C SER A 102 -11.47 -21.36 9.21
N ASN A 103 -11.91 -20.14 8.91
CA ASN A 103 -12.30 -19.66 7.58
C ASN A 103 -11.21 -18.78 6.94
N ALA A 104 -9.97 -18.82 7.43
CA ALA A 104 -8.85 -18.14 6.79
C ALA A 104 -8.40 -18.93 5.56
N VAL A 105 -8.03 -18.22 4.48
CA VAL A 105 -7.32 -18.86 3.36
C VAL A 105 -6.02 -19.48 3.88
N PRO A 106 -5.67 -20.72 3.51
CA PRO A 106 -4.42 -21.33 3.91
C PRO A 106 -3.22 -20.47 3.56
N VAL A 107 -2.26 -20.37 4.49
CA VAL A 107 -0.97 -19.76 4.22
C VAL A 107 -0.25 -20.62 3.19
N PHE A 108 0.15 -20.02 2.06
CA PHE A 108 0.84 -20.75 0.99
C PHE A 108 2.13 -21.39 1.49
N THR A 109 2.44 -22.60 1.03
CA THR A 109 3.69 -23.32 1.32
C THR A 109 4.32 -23.83 0.05
N GLY A 110 5.60 -23.56 -0.17
CA GLY A 110 6.36 -23.95 -1.36
C GLY A 110 7.13 -22.79 -1.96
N VAL A 111 7.57 -22.94 -3.21
CA VAL A 111 8.21 -21.87 -3.98
C VAL A 111 7.18 -21.26 -4.93
N GLY A 112 6.92 -19.96 -4.79
CA GLY A 112 6.02 -19.19 -5.66
C GLY A 112 6.71 -18.55 -6.85
N GLY A 113 8.00 -18.20 -6.71
CA GLY A 113 8.80 -17.64 -7.81
C GLY A 113 8.53 -16.15 -8.09
N ASN A 114 8.14 -15.39 -7.08
CA ASN A 114 7.69 -14.01 -7.19
C ASN A 114 8.23 -13.13 -6.05
N GLY A 115 9.44 -13.45 -5.58
CA GLY A 115 10.20 -12.69 -4.60
C GLY A 115 10.94 -11.49 -5.19
N ASP A 116 10.44 -10.97 -6.31
CA ASP A 116 11.07 -9.88 -7.04
C ASP A 116 10.98 -8.55 -6.28
N ILE A 117 12.02 -7.73 -6.40
CA ILE A 117 12.17 -6.46 -5.67
C ILE A 117 12.49 -5.35 -6.66
N ALA A 118 11.75 -4.24 -6.59
CA ALA A 118 12.05 -3.02 -7.32
C ALA A 118 12.63 -1.95 -6.38
N ILE A 119 13.77 -1.38 -6.73
CA ILE A 119 14.32 -0.16 -6.13
C ILE A 119 14.15 0.98 -7.13
N THR A 120 13.09 1.76 -6.98
CA THR A 120 12.64 2.69 -8.02
C THR A 120 13.32 4.05 -7.97
N ASN A 121 13.96 4.36 -6.84
CA ASN A 121 14.77 5.56 -6.69
C ASN A 121 16.15 5.37 -7.32
N SER A 122 16.61 6.30 -8.16
CA SER A 122 17.94 6.21 -8.81
C SER A 122 19.11 6.25 -7.82
N SER A 123 18.86 6.74 -6.61
CA SER A 123 19.80 6.76 -5.48
C SER A 123 19.40 5.80 -4.36
N GLY A 124 18.37 4.98 -4.57
CA GLY A 124 17.95 3.94 -3.62
C GLY A 124 18.96 2.79 -3.56
N ALA A 125 18.79 1.96 -2.54
CA ALA A 125 19.68 0.82 -2.32
C ALA A 125 18.95 -0.38 -1.71
N PHE A 126 19.55 -1.56 -1.82
CA PHE A 126 19.11 -2.79 -1.16
C PHE A 126 20.25 -3.44 -0.37
N ASP A 127 19.88 -4.18 0.68
CA ASP A 127 20.76 -5.12 1.39
C ASP A 127 19.98 -6.41 1.65
N LEU A 128 20.40 -7.49 0.98
CA LEU A 128 19.78 -8.80 1.06
C LEU A 128 20.77 -9.80 1.63
N SER A 129 20.98 -9.85 2.94
CA SER A 129 21.98 -10.73 3.53
C SER A 129 21.37 -12.00 4.13
N ASN A 130 21.96 -13.16 3.83
CA ASN A 130 21.49 -14.49 4.22
C ASN A 130 20.07 -14.81 3.71
N MET A 131 19.78 -14.47 2.45
CA MET A 131 18.46 -14.64 1.85
C MET A 131 18.45 -15.73 0.77
N GLU A 132 17.33 -16.44 0.65
CA GLU A 132 16.97 -17.21 -0.54
C GLU A 132 15.87 -16.46 -1.30
N VAL A 133 16.20 -15.92 -2.47
CA VAL A 133 15.26 -15.18 -3.32
C VAL A 133 14.80 -16.08 -4.45
N TRP A 134 13.49 -16.30 -4.54
CA TRP A 134 12.84 -17.07 -5.59
C TRP A 134 11.97 -16.15 -6.42
N GLY A 135 12.43 -15.76 -7.61
CA GLY A 135 11.78 -14.74 -8.44
C GLY A 135 12.05 -14.96 -9.92
N ASP A 136 11.40 -14.17 -10.77
CA ASP A 136 11.68 -14.17 -12.21
C ASP A 136 12.93 -13.33 -12.53
N THR A 137 13.11 -12.21 -11.83
CA THR A 137 14.16 -11.20 -12.10
C THR A 137 15.13 -11.00 -10.94
N GLY A 138 14.68 -11.19 -9.69
CA GLY A 138 15.41 -10.91 -8.47
C GLY A 138 15.27 -9.45 -8.05
N VAL A 139 16.36 -8.68 -8.10
CA VAL A 139 16.34 -7.26 -7.72
C VAL A 139 16.60 -6.36 -8.91
N GLU A 140 15.70 -5.43 -9.16
CA GLU A 140 15.80 -4.44 -10.22
C GLU A 140 15.95 -3.03 -9.64
N CYS A 141 16.98 -2.31 -10.06
CA CYS A 141 17.28 -0.96 -9.57
C CYS A 141 17.21 0.10 -10.66
N ALA A 142 16.62 1.26 -10.34
CA ALA A 142 16.66 2.45 -11.20
C ALA A 142 18.09 2.97 -11.39
N GLY A 143 18.86 3.00 -10.30
CA GLY A 143 20.26 3.39 -10.29
C GLY A 143 21.17 2.33 -10.93
N SER A 144 22.47 2.64 -11.03
CA SER A 144 23.42 1.60 -11.44
C SER A 144 23.50 0.50 -10.37
N LEU A 145 23.70 -0.74 -10.78
CA LEU A 145 23.70 -1.87 -9.82
C LEU A 145 24.79 -1.73 -8.75
N SER A 146 25.94 -1.17 -9.08
CA SER A 146 27.02 -0.90 -8.11
C SER A 146 26.68 0.17 -7.07
N GLN A 147 25.73 1.06 -7.37
CA GLN A 147 25.25 2.07 -6.42
C GLN A 147 24.10 1.55 -5.56
N CYS A 148 23.31 0.63 -6.11
CA CYS A 148 22.12 0.09 -5.46
C CYS A 148 22.43 -1.05 -4.48
N ASN A 149 23.48 -1.84 -4.73
CA ASN A 149 23.79 -3.02 -3.92
C ASN A 149 24.68 -2.67 -2.73
N GLU A 150 24.11 -2.62 -1.52
CA GLU A 150 24.85 -2.41 -0.25
C GLU A 150 25.23 -3.71 0.45
N GLY A 151 24.58 -4.82 0.09
CA GLY A 151 24.86 -6.11 0.70
C GLY A 151 24.07 -7.22 0.03
N ARG A 152 24.75 -8.37 -0.18
CA ARG A 152 24.10 -9.62 -0.57
C ARG A 152 24.84 -10.87 -0.09
N SER A 153 25.44 -10.76 1.09
CA SER A 153 26.30 -11.83 1.61
C SER A 153 25.48 -13.08 1.88
N ASN A 154 25.99 -14.26 1.48
CA ASN A 154 25.31 -15.56 1.64
C ASN A 154 23.88 -15.58 1.07
N THR A 155 23.66 -14.91 -0.05
CA THR A 155 22.34 -14.84 -0.69
C THR A 155 22.33 -15.59 -1.99
N ASP A 156 21.27 -16.36 -2.17
CA ASP A 156 20.99 -17.15 -3.36
C ASP A 156 19.77 -16.58 -4.09
N PHE A 157 19.82 -16.61 -5.42
CA PHE A 157 18.70 -16.36 -6.32
C PHE A 157 18.39 -17.65 -7.09
N ASN A 158 17.20 -18.20 -6.90
CA ASN A 158 16.73 -19.47 -7.48
C ASN A 158 17.73 -20.62 -7.24
N GLY A 159 18.23 -20.75 -6.01
CA GLY A 159 19.16 -21.80 -5.60
C GLY A 159 20.59 -21.66 -6.15
N SER A 160 20.94 -20.51 -6.72
CA SER A 160 22.31 -20.18 -7.17
C SER A 160 22.77 -18.89 -6.52
N SER A 161 24.05 -18.76 -6.17
CA SER A 161 24.58 -17.54 -5.57
C SER A 161 24.19 -16.29 -6.37
N MET A 162 23.66 -15.30 -5.66
CA MET A 162 23.24 -14.03 -6.23
C MET A 162 24.47 -13.21 -6.63
N THR A 163 24.53 -12.79 -7.90
CA THR A 163 25.68 -12.06 -8.47
C THR A 163 25.22 -10.86 -9.28
N ASN A 164 26.14 -10.01 -9.75
CA ASN A 164 25.79 -8.88 -10.62
C ASN A 164 25.28 -9.32 -12.00
N SER A 165 25.38 -10.62 -12.31
CA SER A 165 24.89 -11.22 -13.55
C SER A 165 23.77 -12.23 -13.32
N ASN A 166 23.30 -12.39 -12.08
CA ASN A 166 22.24 -13.34 -11.72
C ASN A 166 21.43 -12.81 -10.53
N GLY A 167 20.14 -12.57 -10.76
CA GLY A 167 19.20 -12.10 -9.73
C GLY A 167 19.34 -10.64 -9.33
N SER A 168 20.16 -9.85 -10.03
CA SER A 168 20.16 -8.40 -9.86
C SER A 168 20.49 -7.65 -11.14
N GLN A 169 19.79 -6.54 -11.37
CA GLN A 169 19.95 -5.65 -12.51
C GLN A 169 19.84 -4.18 -12.08
N GLY A 170 20.56 -3.29 -12.75
CA GLY A 170 20.48 -1.84 -12.55
C GLY A 170 20.25 -1.09 -13.86
N GLY A 171 19.89 0.18 -13.76
CA GLY A 171 19.54 1.03 -14.90
C GLY A 171 18.15 0.72 -15.48
N ILE A 172 17.24 0.18 -14.68
CA ILE A 172 15.86 -0.11 -15.07
C ILE A 172 15.05 1.18 -15.10
N ASP A 173 14.22 1.35 -16.12
CA ASP A 173 13.30 2.50 -16.22
C ASP A 173 12.00 2.22 -15.46
N PHE A 174 11.89 2.78 -14.26
CA PHE A 174 10.70 2.71 -13.42
C PHE A 174 9.77 3.92 -13.57
N SER A 175 9.90 4.73 -14.61
CA SER A 175 9.06 5.94 -14.78
C SER A 175 7.55 5.64 -14.78
N GLY A 176 7.14 4.53 -15.40
CA GLY A 176 5.74 4.07 -15.38
C GLY A 176 5.25 3.71 -13.98
N LEU A 177 6.04 2.91 -13.24
CA LEU A 177 5.72 2.53 -11.85
C LEU A 177 5.71 3.75 -10.92
N ASN A 178 6.70 4.64 -11.02
CA ASN A 178 6.77 5.85 -10.20
C ASN A 178 5.59 6.79 -10.47
N SER A 179 5.15 6.92 -11.73
CA SER A 179 3.93 7.68 -12.04
C SER A 179 2.70 7.04 -11.40
N GLN A 180 2.56 5.72 -11.50
CA GLN A 180 1.45 4.98 -10.90
C GLN A 180 1.39 5.18 -9.38
N LEU A 181 2.51 5.05 -8.68
CA LEU A 181 2.57 5.24 -7.23
C LEU A 181 2.26 6.70 -6.83
N ALA A 182 2.76 7.68 -7.59
CA ALA A 182 2.47 9.09 -7.33
C ALA A 182 0.98 9.43 -7.52
N ASP A 183 0.34 8.87 -8.55
CA ASP A 183 -1.09 9.05 -8.76
C ASP A 183 -1.90 8.43 -7.60
N LEU A 184 -1.55 7.20 -7.17
CA LEU A 184 -2.23 6.51 -6.07
C LEU A 184 -2.07 7.20 -4.71
N ALA A 185 -0.92 7.82 -4.45
CA ALA A 185 -0.70 8.64 -3.25
C ALA A 185 -1.66 9.84 -3.17
N ILE A 186 -2.18 10.32 -4.30
CA ILE A 186 -3.15 11.41 -4.36
C ILE A 186 -4.59 10.84 -4.34
N GLU A 187 -4.83 9.77 -5.08
CA GLU A 187 -6.17 9.21 -5.25
C GLU A 187 -6.70 8.54 -3.99
N ILE A 188 -5.91 7.72 -3.29
CA ILE A 188 -6.37 6.94 -2.13
C ILE A 188 -6.88 7.84 -0.98
N PRO A 189 -6.15 8.88 -0.54
CA PRO A 189 -6.66 9.80 0.48
C PRO A 189 -7.93 10.56 0.05
N ALA A 190 -8.12 10.76 -1.27
CA ALA A 190 -9.27 11.47 -1.81
C ALA A 190 -10.55 10.60 -1.89
N LEU A 191 -10.44 9.27 -1.71
CA LEU A 191 -11.60 8.39 -1.74
C LEU A 191 -12.56 8.67 -0.55
N PRO A 192 -13.88 8.62 -0.77
CA PRO A 192 -14.84 8.71 0.33
C PRO A 192 -14.75 7.45 1.21
N SER A 193 -14.90 7.64 2.51
CA SER A 193 -14.96 6.56 3.50
C SER A 193 -16.31 5.83 3.47
N ASP A 194 -16.31 4.51 3.52
CA ASP A 194 -17.52 3.68 3.67
C ASP A 194 -17.72 3.23 5.12
N ILE A 195 -16.63 2.94 5.84
CA ILE A 195 -16.62 2.42 7.22
C ILE A 195 -15.59 3.21 8.02
N ASN A 196 -15.95 3.59 9.26
CA ASN A 196 -15.00 4.12 10.24
C ASN A 196 -14.86 3.14 11.40
N LEU A 197 -13.65 2.67 11.68
CA LEU A 197 -13.31 1.82 12.82
C LEU A 197 -12.60 2.66 13.88
N THR A 198 -13.23 2.77 15.06
CA THR A 198 -12.71 3.63 16.14
C THR A 198 -12.09 2.80 17.26
N PHE A 199 -10.84 3.13 17.60
CA PHE A 199 -10.04 2.53 18.66
C PHE A 199 -9.47 3.63 19.57
N ASN A 200 -10.31 4.19 20.45
CA ASN A 200 -9.98 5.41 21.22
C ASN A 200 -8.75 5.30 22.13
N ASP A 201 -8.34 4.08 22.50
CA ASP A 201 -7.15 3.80 23.30
C ASP A 201 -6.00 3.23 22.47
N GLY A 202 -6.14 3.25 21.14
CA GLY A 202 -5.17 2.71 20.20
C GLY A 202 -5.09 1.19 20.22
N LYS A 203 -6.05 0.46 20.80
CA LYS A 203 -5.94 -1.00 20.93
C LYS A 203 -7.01 -1.74 20.16
N TRP A 204 -6.56 -2.80 19.50
CA TRP A 204 -7.39 -3.81 18.90
C TRP A 204 -7.28 -5.10 19.71
N ASP A 205 -8.19 -5.23 20.67
CA ASP A 205 -8.16 -6.19 21.78
C ASP A 205 -9.09 -7.40 21.58
N SER A 206 -9.61 -7.59 20.37
CA SER A 206 -10.37 -8.78 19.99
C SER A 206 -10.16 -9.20 18.54
N ASN A 207 -10.35 -10.49 18.26
CA ASN A 207 -10.44 -10.97 16.89
C ASN A 207 -11.59 -10.25 16.16
N LEU A 208 -11.33 -9.75 14.96
CA LEU A 208 -12.36 -9.12 14.13
C LEU A 208 -12.42 -9.79 12.76
N THR A 209 -13.65 -9.96 12.28
CA THR A 209 -13.93 -10.30 10.88
C THR A 209 -14.66 -9.14 10.23
N ILE A 210 -14.06 -8.56 9.20
CA ILE A 210 -14.65 -7.54 8.35
C ILE A 210 -15.27 -8.22 7.15
N ASN A 211 -16.60 -8.23 7.09
CA ASN A 211 -17.34 -8.82 5.98
C ASN A 211 -17.54 -7.77 4.88
N LEU A 212 -16.95 -8.00 3.71
CA LEU A 212 -16.96 -7.11 2.56
C LEU A 212 -18.04 -7.53 1.56
N GLY A 213 -18.64 -6.54 0.89
CA GLY A 213 -19.45 -6.76 -0.31
C GLY A 213 -18.62 -6.74 -1.58
N VAL A 214 -19.23 -7.03 -2.72
CA VAL A 214 -18.61 -6.82 -4.04
C VAL A 214 -18.34 -5.33 -4.25
N GLY A 215 -17.17 -5.00 -4.80
CA GLY A 215 -16.69 -3.63 -5.00
C GLY A 215 -15.62 -3.22 -4.00
N VAL A 216 -15.23 -1.96 -4.04
CA VAL A 216 -14.22 -1.39 -3.14
C VAL A 216 -14.92 -0.83 -1.90
N THR A 217 -14.45 -1.24 -0.73
CA THR A 217 -14.82 -0.67 0.57
C THR A 217 -13.65 0.12 1.13
N VAL A 218 -13.84 1.41 1.40
CA VAL A 218 -12.84 2.25 2.05
C VAL A 218 -13.11 2.29 3.55
N ILE A 219 -12.11 1.90 4.33
CA ILE A 219 -12.17 1.75 5.78
C ILE A 219 -11.18 2.74 6.39
N ASP A 220 -11.69 3.69 7.14
CA ASP A 220 -10.87 4.57 7.97
C ASP A 220 -10.68 3.99 9.36
N ILE A 221 -9.47 4.16 9.87
CA ILE A 221 -9.13 3.91 11.26
C ILE A 221 -9.07 5.26 11.98
N ASP A 222 -9.73 5.35 13.12
CA ASP A 222 -9.67 6.48 14.04
C ASP A 222 -9.13 6.00 15.39
N THR A 223 -7.93 6.44 15.74
CA THR A 223 -7.25 6.05 16.98
C THR A 223 -7.23 7.17 18.03
N ASN A 224 -7.83 8.33 17.74
CA ASN A 224 -7.78 9.51 18.59
C ASN A 224 -6.33 9.85 19.04
N ASP A 225 -5.43 10.03 18.05
CA ASP A 225 -4.01 10.36 18.23
C ASP A 225 -3.14 9.31 18.93
N ASN A 226 -3.60 8.06 19.02
CA ASN A 226 -2.80 6.95 19.53
C ASN A 226 -2.25 6.08 18.39
N ASP A 227 -1.14 5.40 18.64
CA ASP A 227 -0.72 4.27 17.80
C ASP A 227 -1.78 3.17 17.83
N LEU A 228 -2.04 2.51 16.70
CA LEU A 228 -2.91 1.36 16.62
C LEU A 228 -2.13 0.09 16.92
N LEU A 229 -2.50 -0.65 17.96
CA LEU A 229 -1.90 -1.91 18.37
C LEU A 229 -2.86 -3.08 18.13
N LEU A 230 -2.47 -4.01 17.24
CA LEU A 230 -3.08 -5.33 17.09
C LEU A 230 -2.15 -6.38 17.74
N GLU A 231 -2.51 -6.84 18.93
CA GLU A 231 -1.70 -7.80 19.69
C GLU A 231 -2.49 -9.06 20.02
N ASN A 232 -1.90 -10.25 19.80
CA ASN A 232 -2.49 -11.55 20.15
C ASN A 232 -3.89 -11.81 19.55
N ASN A 233 -4.19 -11.18 18.41
CA ASN A 233 -5.50 -11.21 17.77
C ASN A 233 -5.39 -11.44 16.26
N ASN A 234 -6.51 -11.84 15.67
CA ASN A 234 -6.66 -12.00 14.24
C ASN A 234 -7.53 -10.87 13.67
N LEU A 235 -7.06 -10.30 12.56
CA LEU A 235 -7.84 -9.47 11.67
C LEU A 235 -8.10 -10.25 10.39
N LEU A 236 -9.37 -10.56 10.14
CA LEU A 236 -9.82 -11.30 8.97
C LEU A 236 -10.67 -10.42 8.05
N PHE A 237 -10.31 -10.33 6.77
CA PHE A 237 -11.15 -9.73 5.74
C PHE A 237 -11.83 -10.83 4.94
N ASP A 238 -13.15 -10.93 5.00
CA ASP A 238 -13.89 -11.99 4.33
C ASP A 238 -14.91 -11.39 3.35
N GLY A 239 -15.15 -12.05 2.23
CA GLY A 239 -16.04 -11.52 1.20
C GLY A 239 -16.09 -12.39 -0.05
N PRO A 240 -17.04 -12.14 -0.96
CA PRO A 240 -17.14 -12.85 -2.23
C PRO A 240 -16.06 -12.42 -3.24
N GLU A 241 -16.00 -13.12 -4.37
CA GLU A 241 -15.18 -12.69 -5.52
C GLU A 241 -15.53 -11.26 -5.95
N GLY A 242 -14.50 -10.44 -6.17
CA GLY A 242 -14.64 -9.02 -6.51
C GLY A 242 -14.90 -8.10 -5.31
N ALA A 243 -14.84 -8.60 -4.08
CA ALA A 243 -14.76 -7.75 -2.88
C ALA A 243 -13.34 -7.20 -2.70
N PHE A 244 -13.21 -5.91 -2.39
CA PHE A 244 -11.95 -5.23 -2.16
C PHE A 244 -12.03 -4.30 -0.95
N ALA A 245 -10.92 -4.07 -0.27
CA ALA A 245 -10.80 -3.12 0.82
C ALA A 245 -9.55 -2.25 0.70
N ILE A 246 -9.71 -0.97 1.02
CA ILE A 246 -8.61 -0.04 1.26
C ILE A 246 -8.76 0.43 2.71
N VAL A 247 -7.79 0.09 3.55
CA VAL A 247 -7.74 0.47 4.96
C VAL A 247 -6.74 1.61 5.10
N ARG A 248 -7.21 2.78 5.51
CA ARG A 248 -6.37 3.96 5.71
C ARG A 248 -6.00 4.07 7.18
N VAL A 249 -4.70 4.00 7.47
CA VAL A 249 -4.13 4.29 8.79
C VAL A 249 -3.96 5.80 8.92
N PRO A 250 -4.41 6.43 10.02
CA PRO A 250 -4.37 7.88 10.14
C PRO A 250 -2.94 8.43 10.28
N ASP A 251 -2.71 9.66 9.81
CA ASP A 251 -1.39 10.33 9.77
C ASP A 251 -0.73 10.47 11.15
N GLU A 252 -1.52 10.44 12.21
CA GLU A 252 -1.07 10.56 13.59
C GLU A 252 -0.63 9.22 14.23
N ALA A 253 -0.91 8.08 13.60
CA ALA A 253 -0.73 6.77 14.22
C ALA A 253 0.27 5.89 13.48
N ASN A 254 1.06 5.13 14.25
CA ASN A 254 1.74 3.96 13.73
C ASN A 254 0.83 2.73 13.86
N PHE A 255 0.92 1.77 12.93
CA PHE A 255 0.25 0.48 13.02
C PHE A 255 1.22 -0.60 13.51
N LEU A 256 1.04 -1.00 14.76
CA LEU A 256 1.87 -1.93 15.50
C LEU A 256 1.16 -3.28 15.59
N VAL A 257 1.79 -4.35 15.12
CA VAL A 257 1.20 -5.68 15.05
C VAL A 257 2.15 -6.69 15.69
N SER A 258 1.69 -7.39 16.73
CA SER A 258 2.53 -8.31 17.49
C SER A 258 1.80 -9.61 17.82
N GLN A 259 2.41 -10.76 17.53
CA GLN A 259 1.83 -12.09 17.81
C GLN A 259 0.41 -12.24 17.23
N ALA A 260 0.20 -11.62 16.07
CA ALA A 260 -1.11 -11.40 15.48
C ALA A 260 -1.10 -11.77 14.00
N ASN A 261 -2.30 -11.96 13.44
CA ASN A 261 -2.46 -12.33 12.05
C ASN A 261 -3.37 -11.35 11.31
N ILE A 262 -3.01 -10.99 10.07
CA ILE A 262 -3.84 -10.18 9.17
C ILE A 262 -4.02 -10.95 7.87
N ILE A 263 -5.24 -11.42 7.62
CA ILE A 263 -5.49 -12.48 6.64
C ILE A 263 -6.81 -12.25 5.90
N VAL A 264 -6.95 -12.80 4.69
CA VAL A 264 -8.22 -12.90 3.97
C VAL A 264 -8.94 -14.23 4.19
N GLY A 265 -10.26 -14.18 4.18
CA GLY A 265 -11.16 -15.32 4.37
C GLY A 265 -11.37 -16.14 3.11
N ASP A 266 -11.87 -17.37 3.28
CA ASP A 266 -12.08 -18.34 2.21
C ASP A 266 -13.42 -18.20 1.46
N SER A 267 -14.18 -17.11 1.70
CA SER A 267 -15.47 -16.88 1.04
C SER A 267 -15.37 -16.39 -0.43
N GLY A 268 -14.17 -16.36 -1.01
CA GLY A 268 -13.94 -16.06 -2.42
C GLY A 268 -13.24 -14.72 -2.72
N ILE A 269 -12.96 -13.92 -1.69
CA ILE A 269 -12.10 -12.74 -1.81
C ILE A 269 -10.72 -13.14 -2.35
N GLY A 270 -10.16 -12.33 -3.26
CA GLY A 270 -8.82 -12.57 -3.79
C GLY A 270 -7.74 -12.23 -2.76
N LEU A 271 -6.60 -12.94 -2.83
CA LEU A 271 -5.40 -12.64 -2.02
C LEU A 271 -4.83 -11.23 -2.30
N ASN A 272 -5.26 -10.58 -3.39
CA ASN A 272 -4.83 -9.24 -3.77
C ASN A 272 -5.75 -8.11 -3.33
N ASN A 273 -6.79 -8.40 -2.55
CA ASN A 273 -7.93 -7.50 -2.53
C ASN A 273 -7.96 -6.55 -1.32
N VAL A 274 -6.99 -6.63 -0.41
CA VAL A 274 -6.93 -5.80 0.78
C VAL A 274 -5.63 -5.02 0.80
N LEU A 275 -5.74 -3.69 0.85
CA LEU A 275 -4.63 -2.75 0.92
C LEU A 275 -4.68 -1.98 2.24
N PHE A 276 -3.61 -2.02 3.03
CA PHE A 276 -3.36 -1.05 4.08
C PHE A 276 -2.50 0.09 3.52
N PHE A 277 -2.94 1.32 3.76
CA PHE A 277 -2.34 2.53 3.23
C PHE A 277 -1.97 3.50 4.35
N SER A 278 -0.78 4.09 4.25
CA SER A 278 -0.35 5.24 5.04
C SER A 278 0.44 6.21 4.15
N ASP A 279 0.25 7.51 4.36
CA ASP A 279 1.02 8.62 3.78
C ASP A 279 1.53 9.59 4.85
N LYS A 280 1.66 9.09 6.09
CA LYS A 280 2.12 9.83 7.25
C LYS A 280 3.42 10.58 6.95
N PRO A 281 3.50 11.91 7.17
CA PRO A 281 4.61 12.73 6.69
C PRO A 281 5.78 12.78 7.68
N ASP A 282 6.21 11.63 8.21
CA ASP A 282 7.40 11.54 9.06
C ASP A 282 8.31 10.37 8.68
N ASN A 283 9.40 10.18 9.45
CA ASN A 283 10.41 9.15 9.23
C ASN A 283 10.33 8.00 10.26
N ASN A 284 9.20 7.87 10.95
CA ASN A 284 9.00 6.80 11.92
C ASN A 284 8.57 5.50 11.23
N GLN A 285 8.40 4.45 12.02
CA GLN A 285 7.82 3.19 11.57
C GLN A 285 6.30 3.35 11.47
N HIS A 286 5.77 3.42 10.26
CA HIS A 286 4.33 3.51 10.02
C HIS A 286 3.67 2.15 10.15
N PHE A 287 4.38 1.10 9.73
CA PHE A 287 3.96 -0.28 9.90
C PHE A 287 5.07 -1.07 10.61
N ASN A 288 4.75 -1.68 11.74
CA ASN A 288 5.69 -2.51 12.50
C ASN A 288 5.05 -3.85 12.85
N PHE A 289 5.63 -4.93 12.34
CA PHE A 289 5.16 -6.29 12.52
C PHE A 289 6.21 -7.11 13.28
N ASN A 290 5.79 -7.79 14.34
CA ASN A 290 6.61 -8.73 15.08
C ASN A 290 5.87 -10.04 15.34
N ASP A 291 6.42 -11.18 14.92
CA ASP A 291 5.81 -12.50 15.08
C ASP A 291 4.41 -12.56 14.44
N THR A 292 4.33 -12.35 13.12
CA THR A 292 3.05 -12.16 12.42
C THR A 292 2.84 -13.07 11.22
N ILE A 293 1.59 -13.47 10.98
CA ILE A 293 1.18 -14.03 9.69
C ILE A 293 0.41 -12.98 8.91
N ILE A 294 0.90 -12.67 7.72
CA ILE A 294 0.26 -11.75 6.79
C ILE A 294 -0.08 -12.55 5.54
N ASN A 295 -1.36 -12.71 5.20
CA ASN A 295 -1.75 -13.56 4.06
C ASN A 295 -2.89 -12.95 3.24
N GLY A 296 -2.56 -12.51 2.04
CA GLY A 296 -3.49 -11.91 1.09
C GLY A 296 -3.76 -10.41 1.33
N VAL A 297 -2.77 -9.69 1.86
CA VAL A 297 -2.91 -8.28 2.24
C VAL A 297 -1.64 -7.52 1.85
N ALA A 298 -1.79 -6.33 1.27
CA ALA A 298 -0.69 -5.43 0.91
C ALA A 298 -0.53 -4.28 1.91
N PHE A 299 0.70 -3.79 2.08
CA PHE A 299 1.03 -2.65 2.94
C PHE A 299 1.81 -1.61 2.15
N TRP A 300 1.19 -0.47 1.94
CA TRP A 300 1.76 0.62 1.16
C TRP A 300 1.93 1.85 2.06
N ASP A 301 3.18 2.24 2.23
CA ASP A 301 3.61 3.48 2.79
C ASP A 301 4.13 4.37 1.65
N LEU A 302 3.28 5.30 1.19
CA LEU A 302 3.64 6.21 0.11
C LEU A 302 4.18 7.55 0.63
N SER A 303 4.54 7.61 1.91
CA SER A 303 5.30 8.74 2.43
C SER A 303 6.73 8.74 1.87
N SER A 304 7.38 9.91 1.93
CA SER A 304 8.75 10.07 1.42
C SER A 304 9.84 9.49 2.34
N GLN A 305 9.50 9.14 3.59
CA GLN A 305 10.49 8.80 4.62
C GLN A 305 10.08 7.67 5.57
N GLY A 306 8.82 7.21 5.52
CA GLY A 306 8.30 6.20 6.43
C GLY A 306 8.94 4.82 6.27
N GLU A 307 8.85 4.05 7.36
CA GLU A 307 9.39 2.71 7.47
C GLU A 307 8.29 1.64 7.63
N ILE A 308 8.42 0.59 6.83
CA ILE A 308 7.76 -0.70 7.03
C ILE A 308 8.79 -1.65 7.65
N SER A 309 8.54 -2.11 8.88
CA SER A 309 9.41 -3.01 9.63
C SER A 309 8.74 -4.36 9.85
N LEU A 310 9.35 -5.46 9.41
CA LEU A 310 8.85 -6.83 9.64
C LEU A 310 9.92 -7.65 10.36
N ASN A 311 9.58 -8.22 11.51
CA ASN A 311 10.42 -9.16 12.24
C ASN A 311 9.65 -10.45 12.50
N ASN A 312 10.19 -11.60 12.13
CA ASN A 312 9.50 -12.88 12.23
C ASN A 312 8.12 -12.85 11.54
N ALA A 313 8.12 -12.68 10.23
CA ALA A 313 6.89 -12.62 9.44
C ALA A 313 6.80 -13.76 8.42
N GLN A 314 5.60 -14.30 8.25
CA GLN A 314 5.33 -15.34 7.25
C GLN A 314 4.05 -15.04 6.47
N GLY A 315 4.05 -15.39 5.20
CA GLY A 315 2.84 -15.55 4.43
C GLY A 315 2.97 -14.94 3.06
N CYS A 316 1.98 -14.15 2.67
CA CYS A 316 1.80 -13.72 1.31
C CYS A 316 1.27 -12.29 1.25
N THR A 317 2.07 -11.37 0.72
CA THR A 317 1.87 -9.93 0.86
C THR A 317 2.52 -9.15 -0.28
N GLN A 318 2.43 -7.83 -0.24
CA GLN A 318 3.24 -6.89 -1.01
C GLN A 318 3.57 -5.71 -0.11
N LEU A 319 4.81 -5.22 -0.18
CA LEU A 319 5.30 -4.09 0.58
C LEU A 319 5.73 -2.97 -0.38
N VAL A 320 5.20 -1.77 -0.19
CA VAL A 320 5.65 -0.57 -0.93
C VAL A 320 6.01 0.48 0.10
N GLY A 321 7.24 0.96 0.10
CA GLY A 321 7.72 1.88 1.14
C GLY A 321 8.98 2.61 0.78
N SER A 322 9.20 3.77 1.39
CA SER A 322 10.47 4.48 1.28
C SER A 322 11.61 3.71 1.95
N LYS A 323 11.32 3.08 3.10
CA LYS A 323 12.20 2.17 3.80
C LYS A 323 11.45 0.88 4.13
N ILE A 324 11.94 -0.25 3.62
CA ILE A 324 11.44 -1.58 3.98
C ILE A 324 12.56 -2.29 4.72
N ASN A 325 12.32 -2.69 5.96
CA ASN A 325 13.30 -3.39 6.80
C ASN A 325 12.71 -4.70 7.29
N THR A 326 13.27 -5.81 6.83
CA THR A 326 12.78 -7.14 7.15
C THR A 326 13.88 -8.01 7.75
N ASN A 327 13.54 -8.72 8.83
CA ASN A 327 14.42 -9.68 9.47
C ASN A 327 13.63 -10.93 9.81
N ASP A 328 14.19 -12.09 9.47
CA ASP A 328 13.55 -13.38 9.66
C ASP A 328 12.17 -13.39 8.96
N ILE A 329 12.16 -13.57 7.64
CA ILE A 329 10.91 -13.53 6.88
C ILE A 329 10.75 -14.67 5.87
N ARG A 330 9.51 -15.10 5.68
CA ARG A 330 9.12 -16.05 4.63
C ARG A 330 7.91 -15.51 3.89
N LEU A 331 8.17 -14.74 2.85
CA LEU A 331 7.13 -14.03 2.12
C LEU A 331 7.07 -14.51 0.67
N ASN A 332 5.86 -14.59 0.15
CA ASN A 332 5.55 -14.85 -1.25
C ASN A 332 4.64 -13.72 -1.77
N SER A 333 4.68 -13.39 -3.05
CA SER A 333 3.83 -12.36 -3.61
C SER A 333 2.45 -12.90 -3.99
N CYS A 334 1.41 -12.42 -3.33
CA CYS A 334 0.04 -12.64 -3.77
C CYS A 334 -0.87 -11.51 -3.35
N ALA A 335 -0.32 -10.30 -3.19
CA ALA A 335 -1.10 -9.09 -2.91
C ALA A 335 -0.80 -7.93 -3.89
N THR A 336 -0.95 -8.17 -5.20
CA THR A 336 -0.39 -7.37 -6.29
C THR A 336 -1.38 -6.48 -7.05
N ALA A 337 -2.68 -6.58 -6.79
CA ALA A 337 -3.70 -5.81 -7.50
C ALA A 337 -4.22 -4.65 -6.64
N VAL A 338 -3.81 -3.42 -6.97
CA VAL A 338 -4.62 -2.27 -6.56
C VAL A 338 -5.95 -2.39 -7.29
N PRO A 339 -7.08 -2.44 -6.58
CA PRO A 339 -8.37 -2.41 -7.24
C PRO A 339 -8.43 -1.13 -8.05
N GLU A 340 -8.46 -1.21 -9.39
CA GLU A 340 -8.78 -0.02 -10.18
C GLU A 340 -10.12 0.50 -9.64
N PRO A 341 -10.22 1.77 -9.20
CA PRO A 341 -11.43 2.29 -8.60
C PRO A 341 -12.54 2.35 -9.65
N ASN A 342 -13.22 1.22 -9.86
CA ASN A 342 -14.49 1.01 -10.53
C ASN A 342 -14.78 1.96 -11.71
N THR A 343 -13.80 2.22 -12.58
CA THR A 343 -14.01 2.88 -13.88
C THR A 343 -15.10 2.16 -14.67
N ALA A 344 -15.21 0.83 -14.50
CA ALA A 344 -16.29 0.01 -15.03
C ALA A 344 -17.69 0.35 -14.49
N VAL A 345 -17.85 0.70 -13.21
CA VAL A 345 -19.16 1.08 -12.64
C VAL A 345 -19.57 2.46 -13.15
N PHE A 346 -18.64 3.40 -13.27
CA PHE A 346 -18.91 4.70 -13.88
C PHE A 346 -19.26 4.58 -15.37
N LEU A 347 -18.59 3.69 -16.11
CA LEU A 347 -18.94 3.36 -17.50
C LEU A 347 -20.32 2.69 -17.61
N GLY A 348 -20.64 1.75 -16.72
CA GLY A 348 -21.92 1.06 -16.70
C GLY A 348 -23.10 1.97 -16.38
N LEU A 349 -22.97 2.83 -15.37
CA LEU A 349 -23.98 3.83 -15.02
C LEU A 349 -24.12 4.90 -16.12
N GLY A 350 -23.00 5.34 -16.71
CA GLY A 350 -23.00 6.25 -17.85
C GLY A 350 -23.78 5.68 -19.06
N LEU A 351 -23.57 4.40 -19.38
CA LEU A 351 -24.27 3.71 -20.47
C LEU A 351 -25.75 3.49 -20.16
N ALA A 352 -26.11 3.15 -18.92
CA ALA A 352 -27.50 3.00 -18.50
C ALA A 352 -28.26 4.35 -18.55
N CYS A 353 -27.62 5.45 -18.12
CA CYS A 353 -28.17 6.80 -18.25
C CYS A 353 -28.35 7.21 -19.71
N LEU A 354 -27.36 6.95 -20.59
CA LEU A 354 -27.47 7.22 -22.03
C LEU A 354 -28.60 6.41 -22.69
N ALA A 355 -28.77 5.14 -22.32
CA ALA A 355 -29.86 4.30 -22.81
C ALA A 355 -31.23 4.81 -22.33
N GLY A 356 -31.32 5.26 -21.07
CA GLY A 356 -32.53 5.89 -20.51
C GLY A 356 -32.91 7.19 -21.23
N ILE A 357 -31.94 8.08 -21.48
CA ILE A 357 -32.16 9.36 -22.17
C ILE A 357 -32.58 9.13 -23.63
N ARG A 358 -31.95 8.18 -24.35
CA ARG A 358 -32.38 7.81 -25.72
C ARG A 358 -33.82 7.31 -25.76
N ARG A 359 -34.25 6.54 -24.75
CA ARG A 359 -35.61 6.00 -24.70
C ARG A 359 -36.67 7.07 -24.41
N LEU A 360 -36.31 8.13 -23.68
CA LEU A 360 -37.16 9.30 -23.46
C LEU A 360 -37.22 10.21 -24.69
N ALA A 361 -36.10 10.39 -25.41
CA ALA A 361 -36.06 11.19 -26.63
C ALA A 361 -36.86 10.58 -27.81
N MET A 362 -37.02 9.26 -27.87
CA MET A 362 -37.82 8.58 -28.91
C MET A 362 -39.34 8.55 -28.63
N ARG A 363 -39.80 9.11 -27.50
CA ARG A 363 -41.22 9.14 -27.11
C ARG A 363 -41.90 10.50 -27.28
N ASN A 364 -41.16 11.52 -27.71
CA ASN A 364 -41.66 12.81 -28.17
C ASN A 364 -41.41 12.92 -29.67
#